data_AF-A0A5J4YXU2-F1
#
_entry.id   AF-A0A5J4YXU2-F1
#
_cell.length_a   1.000
_cell.length_b   1.000
_cell.length_c   1.000
_cell.angle_alpha   90.00
_cell.angle_beta   90.00
_cell.angle_gamma   90.00
#
_symmetry.space_group_name_H-M   'P 1'
#
loop_
_entity.id
_entity.type
_entity.pdbx_description
1 polymer ?
#
loop_
_entity_poly.entity_id
_entity_poly.type
_entity_poly.pdbx_seq_one_letter_code
_entity_poly.pdbx_strand_id
1 'polypeptide(L)'
;MEDDGYDALLAEEERALEAGSAAAERENLSKMKILRDQREASARDAEGAAEFGSYESHAVHLANLNQYSHVPPVSPAIRSEPVDVLASGSASPSQSDEKRLAQVQAMRYQLEYYFSQDNIVRDEYIKKVTDAKCGGVAISELSTFARVIMIARGGNRGDLIAEAVQTSKMLTLVHREGSSRTFVKAVRQYAASSIERAEGQVKSPQSGNTRKRSRFEAQSNTRNSSANQQPRNNQHTREEQDDSLMLCKYFAAGYCDRGKRCSWTHDMRLIDLVESQWMSPDDEKLVERLRTGVRQLNLPDHVGIPSSKLKEINVGVASGSKSEVPLPFDYFLVVDLEGRDEIIEFPALLMDARTLREPPGQSRFHHWVRPNRLFQGKMSVNPGVKANPKSRAVDFSVVVRDLDEWLCKQVGVDVVRENRVLVVTCGDWDMKTAVFRQCGLAGINHRDLPRYLRQWANIKVIYNGFYKTRRPVTGMKGMLYGLFGGELLGMHHLGMHDTFNIARVVARVVSDGTQMRVTNGFPDK
;
A
#
# COMPACT_ATOMS: atom_id res chain seq x y z
N MET A 1 -49.90 -20.59 4.19
CA MET A 1 -50.26 -19.20 4.56
C MET A 1 -49.44 -18.85 5.79
N GLU A 2 -48.11 -18.90 5.66
CA GLU A 2 -47.14 -18.74 6.76
C GLU A 2 -45.82 -18.14 6.22
N ASP A 3 -45.92 -17.23 5.23
CA ASP A 3 -44.77 -16.50 4.64
C ASP A 3 -44.94 -14.98 4.83
N ASP A 4 -46.17 -14.50 4.64
CA ASP A 4 -46.54 -13.07 4.60
C ASP A 4 -46.20 -12.27 5.88
N GLY A 5 -45.93 -12.97 7.00
CA GLY A 5 -45.60 -12.37 8.30
C GLY A 5 -44.12 -12.00 8.48
N TYR A 6 -43.18 -12.63 7.77
CA TYR A 6 -41.74 -12.40 7.99
C TYR A 6 -41.25 -11.14 7.26
N ASP A 7 -41.66 -10.98 6.00
CA ASP A 7 -41.39 -9.77 5.21
C ASP A 7 -42.06 -8.52 5.81
N ALA A 8 -43.23 -8.67 6.45
CA ALA A 8 -43.90 -7.57 7.15
C ALA A 8 -43.07 -7.04 8.34
N LEU A 9 -42.47 -7.94 9.13
CA LEU A 9 -41.60 -7.58 10.26
C LEU A 9 -40.30 -6.93 9.78
N LEU A 10 -39.65 -7.49 8.75
CA LEU A 10 -38.44 -6.90 8.17
C LEU A 10 -38.70 -5.48 7.62
N ALA A 11 -39.81 -5.29 6.90
CA ALA A 11 -40.20 -3.98 6.39
C ALA A 11 -40.58 -2.97 7.48
N GLU A 12 -40.86 -3.42 8.71
CA GLU A 12 -41.17 -2.55 9.86
C GLU A 12 -39.89 -2.22 10.66
N GLU A 13 -38.97 -3.18 10.80
CA GLU A 13 -37.62 -2.98 11.36
C GLU A 13 -36.78 -2.04 10.47
N GLU A 14 -36.84 -2.18 9.14
CA GLU A 14 -36.17 -1.28 8.19
C GLU A 14 -36.71 0.16 8.30
N ARG A 15 -38.05 0.34 8.40
CA ARG A 15 -38.68 1.64 8.65
C ARG A 15 -38.29 2.24 10.01
N ALA A 16 -38.11 1.42 11.05
CA ALA A 16 -37.65 1.89 12.36
C ALA A 16 -36.19 2.37 12.32
N LEU A 17 -35.32 1.68 11.57
CA LEU A 17 -33.92 2.08 11.34
C LEU A 17 -33.82 3.39 10.53
N GLU A 18 -34.61 3.53 9.46
CA GLU A 18 -34.68 4.79 8.69
C GLU A 18 -35.17 5.96 9.55
N ALA A 19 -36.22 5.76 10.35
CA ALA A 19 -36.76 6.79 11.24
C ALA A 19 -35.74 7.21 12.32
N GLY A 20 -35.00 6.26 12.89
CA GLY A 20 -33.91 6.54 13.85
C GLY A 20 -32.76 7.33 13.22
N SER A 21 -32.37 6.96 11.99
CA SER A 21 -31.35 7.68 11.23
C SER A 21 -31.76 9.13 10.94
N ALA A 22 -32.98 9.33 10.44
CA ALA A 22 -33.51 10.67 10.14
C ALA A 22 -33.70 11.54 11.39
N ALA A 23 -33.97 10.94 12.56
CA ALA A 23 -34.01 11.67 13.83
C ALA A 23 -32.60 12.15 14.24
N ALA A 24 -31.59 11.28 14.16
CA ALA A 24 -30.21 11.62 14.47
C ALA A 24 -29.64 12.67 13.50
N GLU A 25 -29.99 12.61 12.21
CA GLU A 25 -29.60 13.63 11.22
C GLU A 25 -30.19 15.01 11.57
N ARG A 26 -31.48 15.09 11.94
CA ARG A 26 -32.12 16.33 12.38
C ARG A 26 -31.49 16.90 13.66
N GLU A 27 -31.14 16.05 14.61
CA GLU A 27 -30.45 16.48 15.83
C GLU A 27 -29.04 17.03 15.54
N ASN A 28 -28.29 16.38 14.64
CA ASN A 28 -26.98 16.84 14.20
C ASN A 28 -27.07 18.18 13.43
N LEU A 29 -28.05 18.34 12.54
CA LEU A 29 -28.32 19.61 11.85
C LEU A 29 -28.65 20.74 12.84
N SER A 30 -29.43 20.45 13.90
CA SER A 30 -29.72 21.40 14.97
C SER A 30 -28.47 21.81 15.75
N LYS A 31 -27.62 20.84 16.14
CA LYS A 31 -26.33 21.10 16.82
C LYS A 31 -25.37 21.91 15.94
N MET A 32 -25.28 21.58 14.66
CA MET A 32 -24.46 22.33 13.69
C MET A 32 -24.95 23.77 13.51
N LYS A 33 -26.27 24.02 13.54
CA LYS A 33 -26.80 25.39 13.55
C LYS A 33 -26.40 26.15 14.81
N ILE A 34 -26.55 25.56 15.99
CA ILE A 34 -26.18 26.20 17.27
C ILE A 34 -24.67 26.55 17.29
N LEU A 35 -23.81 25.65 16.83
CA LEU A 35 -22.36 25.90 16.72
C LEU A 35 -22.02 27.00 15.69
N ARG A 36 -22.79 27.10 14.61
CA ARG A 36 -22.67 28.19 13.64
C ARG A 36 -23.10 29.53 14.23
N ASP A 37 -24.28 29.59 14.86
CA ASP A 37 -24.82 30.79 15.49
C ASP A 37 -23.85 31.32 16.59
N GLN A 38 -23.20 30.42 17.34
CA GLN A 38 -22.15 30.75 18.31
C GLN A 38 -20.88 31.30 17.65
N ARG A 39 -20.41 30.72 16.54
CA ARG A 39 -19.25 31.23 15.78
C ARG A 39 -19.53 32.60 15.16
N GLU A 40 -20.74 32.83 14.63
CA GLU A 40 -21.14 34.12 14.06
C GLU A 40 -21.27 35.23 15.13
N ALA A 41 -21.52 34.87 16.40
CA ALA A 41 -21.40 35.80 17.52
C ALA A 41 -19.92 36.14 17.80
N SER A 42 -19.08 35.13 18.06
CA SER A 42 -17.66 35.32 18.37
C SER A 42 -16.84 36.00 17.27
N ALA A 43 -17.26 35.89 16.00
CA ALA A 43 -16.65 36.62 14.89
C ALA A 43 -16.89 38.14 14.98
N ARG A 44 -18.09 38.57 15.39
CA ARG A 44 -18.43 40.00 15.56
C ARG A 44 -17.67 40.63 16.71
N ASP A 45 -17.46 39.87 17.79
CA ASP A 45 -16.62 40.29 18.92
C ASP A 45 -15.14 40.44 18.52
N ALA A 46 -14.67 39.69 17.52
CA ALA A 46 -13.30 39.73 17.02
C ALA A 46 -13.05 40.83 15.97
N GLU A 47 -14.03 41.11 15.09
CA GLU A 47 -13.91 42.20 14.09
C GLU A 47 -13.78 43.58 14.75
N GLY A 48 -14.39 43.79 15.92
CA GLY A 48 -14.22 45.00 16.73
C GLY A 48 -12.82 45.22 17.32
N ALA A 49 -11.89 44.27 17.17
CA ALA A 49 -10.53 44.33 17.70
C ALA A 49 -9.42 44.39 16.62
N ALA A 50 -9.77 44.45 15.33
CA ALA A 50 -8.85 44.19 14.22
C ALA A 50 -8.53 45.39 13.30
N GLU A 51 -8.95 46.62 13.64
CA GLU A 51 -8.46 47.83 12.96
C GLU A 51 -7.07 48.26 13.47
N PHE A 52 -5.98 47.65 12.98
CA PHE A 52 -4.67 48.29 12.78
C PHE A 52 -3.65 47.33 12.13
N GLY A 53 -2.92 47.78 11.10
CA GLY A 53 -1.68 47.13 10.63
C GLY A 53 -1.72 46.45 9.25
N SER A 54 -1.62 47.24 8.18
CA SER A 54 -1.32 46.77 6.83
C SER A 54 0.17 46.47 6.63
N TYR A 55 0.54 45.57 5.70
CA TYR A 55 1.58 45.83 4.68
C TYR A 55 1.56 44.79 3.54
N GLU A 56 1.97 45.21 2.33
CA GLU A 56 1.97 44.41 1.10
C GLU A 56 3.36 43.81 0.76
N SER A 57 3.51 43.30 -0.49
CA SER A 57 4.77 42.96 -1.20
C SER A 57 5.25 41.50 -1.06
N HIS A 58 5.65 40.76 -2.12
CA HIS A 58 5.62 41.00 -3.58
C HIS A 58 5.57 39.65 -4.34
N ALA A 59 5.40 39.67 -5.67
CA ALA A 59 5.45 38.47 -6.54
C ALA A 59 6.55 38.56 -7.62
N VAL A 60 7.05 37.40 -8.09
CA VAL A 60 7.93 37.08 -9.26
C VAL A 60 8.57 35.68 -8.96
N HIS A 61 8.77 34.71 -9.87
CA HIS A 61 8.67 34.63 -11.33
C HIS A 61 8.17 33.24 -11.78
N LEU A 62 7.77 33.09 -13.06
CA LEU A 62 7.51 31.80 -13.72
C LEU A 62 8.32 31.69 -15.03
N ALA A 63 9.20 30.69 -15.17
CA ALA A 63 9.76 30.29 -16.46
C ALA A 63 10.38 28.87 -16.44
N ASN A 64 9.72 27.94 -17.17
CA ASN A 64 10.28 26.90 -18.06
C ASN A 64 9.69 25.50 -17.89
N LEU A 65 9.34 24.90 -19.04
CA LEU A 65 8.81 23.55 -19.24
C LEU A 65 9.45 22.94 -20.49
N ASN A 66 9.44 21.59 -20.55
CA ASN A 66 10.04 20.75 -21.61
C ASN A 66 11.59 20.78 -21.63
N GLN A 67 12.32 19.71 -21.99
CA GLN A 67 11.96 18.54 -22.80
C GLN A 67 12.26 17.17 -22.14
N TYR A 68 12.22 16.10 -22.93
CA TYR A 68 12.03 14.69 -22.53
C TYR A 68 13.29 13.92 -22.10
N SER A 69 13.02 12.78 -21.44
CA SER A 69 13.91 11.62 -21.18
C SER A 69 14.85 11.72 -19.98
N HIS A 70 14.70 10.78 -19.03
CA HIS A 70 15.64 9.66 -18.83
C HIS A 70 15.09 8.64 -17.82
N VAL A 71 15.21 7.35 -18.14
CA VAL A 71 14.64 6.22 -17.36
C VAL A 71 15.27 6.12 -15.96
N PRO A 72 14.48 5.96 -14.87
CA PRO A 72 15.02 6.03 -13.52
C PRO A 72 15.75 4.77 -13.07
N PRO A 73 17.07 4.84 -12.90
CA PRO A 73 18.09 3.39 -11.65
C PRO A 73 17.45 2.93 -10.30
N VAL A 74 17.05 1.66 -10.15
CA VAL A 74 16.87 0.92 -8.84
C VAL A 74 17.77 -0.34 -8.77
N SER A 75 18.40 -0.65 -7.62
CA SER A 75 19.17 -1.90 -7.32
C SER A 75 18.56 -2.51 -6.05
N PRO A 76 18.69 -3.81 -5.80
CA PRO A 76 18.28 -4.47 -4.56
C PRO A 76 19.42 -4.51 -3.53
N ALA A 77 19.05 -4.75 -2.28
CA ALA A 77 19.95 -4.95 -1.13
C ALA A 77 19.59 -6.29 -0.49
N ILE A 78 20.58 -6.95 0.09
CA ILE A 78 20.50 -8.35 0.48
C ILE A 78 20.33 -8.43 1.99
N ARG A 79 19.33 -9.19 2.46
CA ARG A 79 19.36 -9.80 3.79
C ARG A 79 19.77 -11.27 3.63
N SER A 80 20.79 -11.66 4.37
CA SER A 80 21.23 -13.05 4.51
C SER A 80 20.56 -13.67 5.73
N GLU A 81 19.78 -14.73 5.53
CA GLU A 81 19.28 -15.58 6.62
C GLU A 81 20.30 -16.70 6.94
N PRO A 82 20.43 -17.15 8.20
CA PRO A 82 21.34 -18.23 8.58
C PRO A 82 20.79 -19.60 8.16
N VAL A 83 21.68 -20.60 8.07
CA VAL A 83 21.30 -22.00 7.87
C VAL A 83 21.93 -22.85 8.97
N ASP A 84 21.12 -23.42 9.85
CA ASP A 84 21.58 -24.42 10.81
C ASP A 84 21.99 -25.71 10.08
N VAL A 85 23.28 -26.02 10.12
CA VAL A 85 23.85 -27.24 9.52
C VAL A 85 24.40 -28.12 10.64
N LEU A 86 23.82 -29.33 10.77
CA LEU A 86 24.32 -30.35 11.69
C LEU A 86 25.76 -30.77 11.32
N ALA A 87 26.58 -31.00 12.35
CA ALA A 87 28.03 -30.98 12.25
C ALA A 87 28.64 -31.95 11.22
N SER A 88 29.35 -31.38 10.24
CA SER A 88 30.55 -31.98 9.64
C SER A 88 31.50 -30.84 9.23
N GLY A 89 32.80 -31.05 9.41
CA GLY A 89 33.78 -29.96 9.40
C GLY A 89 34.06 -29.37 8.01
N SER A 90 33.83 -28.07 7.85
CA SER A 90 34.38 -27.25 6.77
C SER A 90 34.66 -25.84 7.29
N ALA A 91 35.60 -25.11 6.67
CA ALA A 91 36.06 -23.82 7.17
C ALA A 91 35.01 -22.72 6.96
N SER A 92 34.92 -21.78 7.92
CA SER A 92 34.05 -20.60 7.82
C SER A 92 34.37 -19.78 6.56
N PRO A 93 33.36 -19.26 5.83
CA PRO A 93 33.57 -18.41 4.67
C PRO A 93 34.42 -17.17 4.99
N SER A 94 35.20 -16.68 4.02
CA SER A 94 35.91 -15.41 4.19
C SER A 94 34.95 -14.23 3.98
N GLN A 95 35.29 -13.06 4.52
CA GLN A 95 34.55 -11.80 4.27
C GLN A 95 34.45 -11.45 2.78
N SER A 96 35.37 -11.97 1.95
CA SER A 96 35.32 -11.89 0.48
C SER A 96 34.17 -12.71 -0.10
N ASP A 97 33.93 -13.91 0.43
CA ASP A 97 32.93 -14.87 -0.07
C ASP A 97 31.51 -14.41 0.27
N GLU A 98 31.29 -13.96 1.52
CA GLU A 98 30.02 -13.36 1.95
C GLU A 98 29.65 -12.16 1.08
N LYS A 99 30.63 -11.27 0.83
CA LYS A 99 30.47 -10.10 -0.04
C LYS A 99 30.17 -10.47 -1.49
N ARG A 100 30.78 -11.54 -2.01
CA ARG A 100 30.53 -12.06 -3.37
C ARG A 100 29.15 -12.70 -3.48
N LEU A 101 28.75 -13.52 -2.51
CA LEU A 101 27.42 -14.12 -2.40
C LEU A 101 26.33 -13.03 -2.34
N ALA A 102 26.55 -11.97 -1.57
CA ALA A 102 25.69 -10.81 -1.53
C ALA A 102 25.58 -10.13 -2.91
N GLN A 103 26.69 -9.87 -3.60
CA GLN A 103 26.66 -9.28 -4.96
C GLN A 103 25.89 -10.14 -5.97
N VAL A 104 26.01 -11.48 -5.91
CA VAL A 104 25.24 -12.42 -6.73
C VAL A 104 23.74 -12.30 -6.44
N GLN A 105 23.35 -12.28 -5.16
CA GLN A 105 21.93 -12.19 -4.78
C GLN A 105 21.31 -10.84 -5.20
N ALA A 106 21.97 -9.71 -4.99
CA ALA A 106 21.47 -8.42 -5.49
C ALA A 106 21.37 -8.38 -7.03
N MET A 107 22.32 -8.98 -7.74
CA MET A 107 22.25 -9.07 -9.21
C MET A 107 21.05 -9.91 -9.64
N ARG A 108 20.80 -11.06 -8.99
CA ARG A 108 19.65 -11.93 -9.26
C ARG A 108 18.34 -11.18 -9.06
N TYR A 109 18.12 -10.57 -7.89
CA TYR A 109 16.91 -9.82 -7.60
C TYR A 109 16.67 -8.69 -8.62
N GLN A 110 17.74 -8.07 -9.15
CA GLN A 110 17.60 -7.00 -10.14
C GLN A 110 17.18 -7.50 -11.52
N LEU A 111 17.69 -8.67 -11.91
CA LEU A 111 17.30 -9.32 -13.16
C LEU A 111 15.88 -9.90 -13.05
N GLU A 112 15.52 -10.50 -11.91
CA GLU A 112 14.16 -10.98 -11.62
C GLU A 112 13.13 -9.84 -11.65
N TYR A 113 13.48 -8.66 -11.13
CA TYR A 113 12.67 -7.45 -11.30
C TYR A 113 12.50 -7.06 -12.78
N TYR A 114 13.58 -6.98 -13.56
CA TYR A 114 13.52 -6.55 -14.96
C TYR A 114 12.62 -7.43 -15.83
N PHE A 115 12.69 -8.75 -15.64
CA PHE A 115 11.92 -9.75 -16.38
C PHE A 115 10.59 -10.14 -15.71
N SER A 116 10.22 -9.51 -14.59
CA SER A 116 8.90 -9.70 -13.95
C SER A 116 7.75 -9.33 -14.89
N GLN A 117 6.58 -9.96 -14.75
CA GLN A 117 5.43 -9.71 -15.63
C GLN A 117 5.02 -8.22 -15.60
N ASP A 118 5.00 -7.60 -14.42
CA ASP A 118 4.68 -6.17 -14.28
C ASP A 118 5.69 -5.24 -14.96
N ASN A 119 7.00 -5.52 -14.85
CA ASN A 119 8.00 -4.65 -15.45
C ASN A 119 8.12 -4.88 -16.96
N ILE A 120 8.17 -6.14 -17.43
CA ILE A 120 8.38 -6.45 -18.86
C ILE A 120 7.22 -5.99 -19.75
N VAL A 121 6.00 -5.89 -19.20
CA VAL A 121 4.81 -5.34 -19.91
C VAL A 121 4.81 -3.80 -19.94
N ARG A 122 5.54 -3.13 -19.03
CA ARG A 122 5.54 -1.66 -18.88
C ARG A 122 6.84 -0.97 -19.35
N ASP A 123 7.96 -1.70 -19.40
CA ASP A 123 9.29 -1.17 -19.71
C ASP A 123 9.60 -1.22 -21.21
N GLU A 124 9.29 -0.12 -21.91
CA GLU A 124 9.57 0.05 -23.34
C GLU A 124 11.05 -0.09 -23.72
N TYR A 125 11.99 0.14 -22.78
CA TYR A 125 13.41 -0.03 -23.06
C TYR A 125 13.79 -1.51 -23.09
N ILE A 126 13.33 -2.30 -22.11
CA ILE A 126 13.52 -3.76 -22.08
C ILE A 126 12.86 -4.42 -23.30
N LYS A 127 11.63 -4.02 -23.66
CA LYS A 127 10.98 -4.49 -24.90
C LYS A 127 11.87 -4.26 -26.12
N LYS A 128 12.42 -3.05 -26.26
CA LYS A 128 13.26 -2.65 -27.40
C LYS A 128 14.59 -3.42 -27.50
N VAL A 129 15.16 -3.87 -26.38
CA VAL A 129 16.41 -4.66 -26.37
C VAL A 129 16.22 -6.18 -26.24
N THR A 130 14.97 -6.65 -26.24
CA THR A 130 14.65 -8.09 -26.26
C THR A 130 14.75 -8.63 -27.68
N ASP A 131 15.56 -9.68 -27.87
CA ASP A 131 15.68 -10.36 -29.16
C ASP A 131 14.38 -11.11 -29.49
N ALA A 132 13.75 -10.76 -30.62
CA ALA A 132 12.45 -11.29 -31.01
C ALA A 132 12.45 -12.78 -31.41
N LYS A 133 13.62 -13.41 -31.59
CA LYS A 133 13.74 -14.85 -31.92
C LYS A 133 13.91 -15.70 -30.67
N CYS A 134 14.80 -15.32 -29.76
CA CYS A 134 15.00 -16.07 -28.51
C CYS A 134 14.05 -15.63 -27.40
N GLY A 135 13.54 -14.40 -27.41
CA GLY A 135 12.68 -13.82 -26.37
C GLY A 135 13.42 -13.45 -25.09
N GLY A 136 14.68 -12.99 -25.20
CA GLY A 136 15.54 -12.61 -24.09
C GLY A 136 16.46 -11.45 -24.43
N VAL A 137 17.09 -10.85 -23.41
CA VAL A 137 18.03 -9.71 -23.57
C VAL A 137 19.47 -10.22 -23.45
N ALA A 138 20.36 -9.80 -24.35
CA ALA A 138 21.76 -10.27 -24.32
C ALA A 138 22.48 -9.81 -23.04
N ILE A 139 23.36 -10.66 -22.49
CA ILE A 139 24.22 -10.29 -21.34
C ILE A 139 25.05 -9.03 -21.65
N SER A 140 25.46 -8.83 -22.91
CA SER A 140 26.14 -7.62 -23.36
C SER A 140 25.30 -6.36 -23.11
N GLU A 141 24.02 -6.38 -23.48
CA GLU A 141 23.11 -5.24 -23.27
C GLU A 141 22.83 -5.03 -21.78
N LEU A 142 22.50 -6.11 -21.04
CA LEU A 142 22.26 -6.05 -19.59
C LEU A 142 23.48 -5.50 -18.83
N SER A 143 24.70 -5.80 -19.28
CA SER A 143 25.93 -5.25 -18.70
C SER A 143 25.99 -3.70 -18.76
N THR A 144 25.31 -3.06 -19.70
CA THR A 144 25.23 -1.60 -19.83
C THR A 144 24.22 -0.97 -18.86
N PHE A 145 23.30 -1.74 -18.30
CA PHE A 145 22.22 -1.19 -17.48
C PHE A 145 22.82 -0.60 -16.21
N ALA A 146 22.51 0.68 -15.94
CA ALA A 146 23.14 1.47 -14.87
C ALA A 146 23.08 0.87 -13.46
N ARG A 147 22.24 -0.16 -13.25
CA ARG A 147 22.07 -0.86 -11.97
C ARG A 147 22.78 -2.20 -11.89
N VAL A 148 22.97 -2.89 -13.02
CA VAL A 148 23.95 -3.98 -13.16
C VAL A 148 25.36 -3.41 -12.90
N ILE A 149 25.68 -2.27 -13.52
CA ILE A 149 26.95 -1.55 -13.30
C ILE A 149 27.18 -1.21 -11.83
N MET A 150 26.15 -0.75 -11.10
CA MET A 150 26.29 -0.38 -9.68
C MET A 150 26.30 -1.55 -8.69
N ILE A 151 25.85 -2.75 -9.09
CA ILE A 151 25.96 -3.96 -8.25
C ILE A 151 27.35 -4.60 -8.45
N ALA A 152 27.80 -4.70 -9.71
CA ALA A 152 29.06 -5.35 -10.12
C ALA A 152 30.35 -4.54 -9.85
N ARG A 153 30.36 -3.63 -8.86
CA ARG A 153 31.46 -2.67 -8.61
C ARG A 153 32.83 -3.36 -8.52
N GLY A 154 33.64 -3.22 -9.58
CA GLY A 154 35.00 -3.75 -9.66
C GLY A 154 35.15 -5.19 -10.20
N GLY A 155 34.05 -5.89 -10.50
CA GLY A 155 34.06 -7.27 -11.02
C GLY A 155 33.57 -7.39 -12.47
N ASN A 156 33.71 -8.59 -13.05
CA ASN A 156 33.15 -8.86 -14.38
C ASN A 156 31.62 -8.91 -14.34
N ARG A 157 30.99 -7.96 -15.04
CA ARG A 157 29.53 -7.85 -15.18
C ARG A 157 28.91 -9.06 -15.87
N GLY A 158 29.60 -9.67 -16.83
CA GLY A 158 29.09 -10.83 -17.58
C GLY A 158 28.96 -12.05 -16.69
N ASP A 159 30.04 -12.40 -15.99
CA ASP A 159 30.11 -13.54 -15.09
C ASP A 159 29.12 -13.39 -13.92
N LEU A 160 29.04 -12.19 -13.32
CA LEU A 160 28.10 -11.91 -12.23
C LEU A 160 26.63 -11.98 -12.68
N ILE A 161 26.30 -11.62 -13.93
CA ILE A 161 24.96 -11.86 -14.51
C ILE A 161 24.73 -13.36 -14.69
N ALA A 162 25.69 -14.10 -15.24
CA ALA A 162 25.53 -15.53 -15.50
C ALA A 162 25.34 -16.33 -14.20
N GLU A 163 26.15 -16.07 -13.19
CA GLU A 163 26.07 -16.65 -11.84
C GLU A 163 24.76 -16.27 -11.14
N ALA A 164 24.33 -15.02 -11.23
CA ALA A 164 23.04 -14.58 -10.71
C ALA A 164 21.86 -15.31 -11.35
N VAL A 165 21.89 -15.52 -12.68
CA VAL A 165 20.86 -16.29 -13.39
C VAL A 165 20.90 -17.77 -13.01
N GLN A 166 22.07 -18.37 -12.79
CA GLN A 166 22.20 -19.76 -12.30
C GLN A 166 21.57 -19.94 -10.90
N THR A 167 21.56 -18.90 -10.05
CA THR A 167 20.85 -18.94 -8.76
C THR A 167 19.35 -18.62 -8.84
N SER A 168 18.83 -18.28 -10.03
CA SER A 168 17.41 -17.94 -10.25
C SER A 168 16.58 -19.17 -10.61
N LYS A 169 15.32 -19.19 -10.17
CA LYS A 169 14.30 -20.13 -10.69
C LYS A 169 13.48 -19.53 -11.84
N MET A 170 13.42 -18.20 -11.94
CA MET A 170 12.59 -17.48 -12.91
C MET A 170 13.34 -17.19 -14.22
N LEU A 171 14.67 -17.16 -14.19
CA LEU A 171 15.52 -16.79 -15.32
C LEU A 171 16.31 -18.00 -15.83
N THR A 172 16.66 -17.96 -17.11
CA THR A 172 17.55 -18.95 -17.74
C THR A 172 18.46 -18.26 -18.76
N LEU A 173 19.62 -18.88 -19.01
CA LEU A 173 20.54 -18.49 -20.07
C LEU A 173 20.20 -19.25 -21.34
N VAL A 174 19.96 -18.52 -22.43
CA VAL A 174 19.69 -19.09 -23.76
C VAL A 174 20.72 -18.62 -24.77
N HIS A 175 21.12 -19.53 -25.64
CA HIS A 175 21.96 -19.24 -26.80
C HIS A 175 21.08 -19.28 -28.06
N ARG A 176 21.40 -18.42 -29.03
CA ARG A 176 20.68 -18.34 -30.31
C ARG A 176 21.59 -18.86 -31.41
N GLU A 177 21.10 -19.76 -32.25
CA GLU A 177 21.83 -20.23 -33.43
C GLU A 177 22.31 -19.03 -34.28
N GLY A 178 23.52 -19.14 -34.81
CA GLY A 178 24.18 -18.02 -35.51
C GLY A 178 24.45 -16.79 -34.62
N SER A 179 24.65 -16.96 -33.30
CA SER A 179 25.06 -15.88 -32.41
C SER A 179 26.06 -16.34 -31.35
N SER A 180 27.14 -15.58 -31.20
CA SER A 180 28.11 -15.71 -30.09
C SER A 180 27.65 -15.06 -28.79
N ARG A 181 26.44 -14.47 -28.75
CA ARG A 181 25.89 -13.82 -27.56
C ARG A 181 25.05 -14.78 -26.72
N THR A 182 25.26 -14.78 -25.41
CA THR A 182 24.35 -15.37 -24.41
C THR A 182 23.26 -14.37 -24.07
N PHE A 183 22.01 -14.85 -23.92
CA PHE A 183 20.84 -14.05 -23.56
C PHE A 183 20.23 -14.53 -22.24
N VAL A 184 19.71 -13.60 -21.44
CA VAL A 184 18.90 -13.89 -20.25
C VAL A 184 17.43 -13.83 -20.63
N LYS A 185 16.64 -14.81 -20.17
CA LYS A 185 15.23 -14.97 -20.52
C LYS A 185 14.40 -15.47 -19.33
N ALA A 186 13.14 -15.03 -19.24
CA ALA A 186 12.17 -15.59 -18.31
C ALA A 186 11.75 -17.03 -18.69
N VAL A 187 11.73 -17.95 -17.72
CA VAL A 187 11.32 -19.34 -17.89
C VAL A 187 9.80 -19.41 -18.07
N ARG A 188 9.33 -20.11 -19.12
CA ARG A 188 7.92 -20.09 -19.56
C ARG A 188 6.89 -20.43 -18.47
N GLN A 189 7.23 -21.28 -17.50
CA GLN A 189 6.31 -21.62 -16.39
C GLN A 189 5.89 -20.39 -15.57
N TYR A 190 6.78 -19.41 -15.37
CA TYR A 190 6.49 -18.14 -14.67
C TYR A 190 5.89 -17.06 -15.59
N ALA A 191 5.67 -17.37 -16.87
CA ALA A 191 5.08 -16.47 -17.86
C ALA A 191 3.72 -16.96 -18.41
N ALA A 192 3.35 -18.21 -18.14
CA ALA A 192 2.15 -18.85 -18.71
C ALA A 192 0.95 -18.92 -17.74
N SER A 193 1.15 -18.70 -16.44
CA SER A 193 0.18 -18.90 -15.35
C SER A 193 -1.08 -18.03 -15.37
N SER A 194 -1.31 -17.23 -16.43
CA SER A 194 -2.50 -16.38 -16.58
C SER A 194 -3.03 -16.21 -18.02
N ILE A 195 -2.46 -16.90 -19.02
CA ILE A 195 -2.74 -16.58 -20.43
C ILE A 195 -3.99 -17.27 -21.01
N GLU A 196 -4.46 -18.40 -20.45
CA GLU A 196 -5.63 -19.17 -20.95
C GLU A 196 -7.01 -18.49 -20.71
N ARG A 197 -7.08 -17.16 -20.60
CA ARG A 197 -8.34 -16.38 -20.53
C ARG A 197 -8.44 -15.27 -21.57
N ALA A 198 -7.49 -15.14 -22.50
CA ALA A 198 -7.42 -14.02 -23.45
C ALA A 198 -7.85 -14.33 -24.90
N GLU A 199 -7.82 -15.58 -25.36
CA GLU A 199 -8.14 -15.95 -26.76
C GLU A 199 -9.56 -16.51 -26.90
N GLY A 200 -10.54 -15.71 -26.46
CA GLY A 200 -11.91 -16.17 -26.19
C GLY A 200 -13.05 -15.45 -26.92
N GLN A 201 -12.80 -14.59 -27.92
CA GLN A 201 -13.81 -14.15 -28.92
C GLN A 201 -13.24 -13.21 -30.01
N VAL A 202 -13.10 -13.71 -31.23
CA VAL A 202 -13.18 -12.91 -32.46
C VAL A 202 -14.11 -13.66 -33.43
N LYS A 203 -15.10 -12.97 -34.00
CA LYS A 203 -16.07 -13.60 -34.92
C LYS A 203 -15.50 -13.71 -36.34
N SER A 204 -15.99 -14.71 -37.08
CA SER A 204 -15.53 -15.05 -38.43
C SER A 204 -15.99 -14.05 -39.51
N PRO A 205 -15.50 -14.22 -40.75
CA PRO A 205 -16.46 -14.68 -41.75
C PRO A 205 -16.00 -15.84 -42.66
N GLN A 206 -16.94 -16.76 -42.87
CA GLN A 206 -17.24 -17.54 -44.08
C GLN A 206 -16.18 -18.35 -44.88
N SER A 207 -16.59 -19.61 -45.08
CA SER A 207 -16.46 -20.49 -46.27
C SER A 207 -15.38 -21.59 -46.23
N GLY A 208 -15.56 -22.65 -47.04
CA GLY A 208 -14.43 -23.55 -47.37
C GLY A 208 -14.53 -25.08 -47.16
N ASN A 209 -15.70 -25.68 -46.93
CA ASN A 209 -16.05 -27.06 -47.36
C ASN A 209 -15.29 -28.33 -46.82
N THR A 210 -16.05 -29.43 -46.73
CA THR A 210 -15.65 -30.86 -46.81
C THR A 210 -14.82 -31.63 -45.74
N ARG A 211 -15.50 -32.69 -45.22
CA ARG A 211 -15.10 -34.12 -45.08
C ARG A 211 -14.34 -34.64 -43.82
N LYS A 212 -15.07 -35.51 -43.07
CA LYS A 212 -14.74 -36.89 -42.61
C LYS A 212 -13.39 -37.10 -41.87
N ARG A 213 -13.33 -37.75 -40.70
CA ARG A 213 -13.96 -39.04 -40.35
C ARG A 213 -13.80 -39.37 -38.83
N SER A 214 -14.76 -40.10 -38.25
CA SER A 214 -14.69 -41.18 -37.22
C SER A 214 -13.44 -41.34 -36.30
N ARG A 215 -13.53 -41.81 -35.05
CA ARG A 215 -14.27 -43.02 -34.61
C ARG A 215 -14.35 -43.17 -33.06
N PHE A 216 -15.50 -43.65 -32.56
CA PHE A 216 -15.78 -44.53 -31.38
C PHE A 216 -14.64 -44.80 -30.36
N GLU A 217 -14.85 -44.55 -29.05
CA GLU A 217 -15.35 -45.50 -28.00
C GLU A 217 -14.37 -46.65 -27.64
N ALA A 218 -14.24 -47.14 -26.39
CA ALA A 218 -14.68 -46.68 -25.05
C ALA A 218 -13.98 -47.52 -23.94
N GLN A 219 -14.44 -47.38 -22.68
CA GLN A 219 -14.31 -48.34 -21.55
C GLN A 219 -12.93 -48.57 -20.88
N SER A 220 -12.78 -47.90 -19.73
CA SER A 220 -12.45 -48.48 -18.41
C SER A 220 -11.87 -49.90 -18.30
N ASN A 221 -10.80 -50.03 -17.49
CA ASN A 221 -10.80 -51.07 -16.44
C ASN A 221 -9.91 -50.71 -15.23
N THR A 222 -10.20 -51.29 -14.08
CA THR A 222 -9.51 -51.04 -12.80
C THR A 222 -8.76 -52.28 -12.31
N ARG A 223 -7.61 -52.12 -11.63
CA ARG A 223 -7.22 -52.92 -10.45
C ARG A 223 -5.97 -52.39 -9.75
N ASN A 224 -5.93 -52.60 -8.43
CA ASN A 224 -4.78 -52.30 -7.57
C ASN A 224 -3.78 -53.46 -7.53
N SER A 225 -2.51 -53.14 -7.34
CA SER A 225 -1.54 -54.00 -6.64
C SER A 225 -0.57 -53.11 -5.85
N SER A 226 -0.33 -53.44 -4.59
CA SER A 226 0.47 -52.62 -3.67
C SER A 226 1.89 -53.15 -3.54
N ALA A 227 2.89 -52.28 -3.65
CA ALA A 227 4.28 -52.57 -3.27
C ALA A 227 4.91 -51.34 -2.62
N ASN A 228 5.38 -51.49 -1.39
CA ASN A 228 5.79 -50.40 -0.50
C ASN A 228 7.24 -49.96 -0.74
N GLN A 229 7.46 -48.69 -1.10
CA GLN A 229 8.73 -47.97 -0.88
C GLN A 229 8.47 -46.50 -0.53
N GLN A 230 8.89 -46.07 0.67
CA GLN A 230 9.21 -44.68 0.97
C GLN A 230 10.70 -44.45 0.73
N PRO A 231 11.12 -43.24 0.33
CA PRO A 231 11.59 -42.32 1.37
C PRO A 231 11.20 -40.84 1.18
N ARG A 232 11.46 -40.11 2.28
CA ARG A 232 11.75 -38.67 2.48
C ARG A 232 12.33 -37.94 1.24
N ASN A 233 12.22 -36.61 1.07
CA ASN A 233 12.13 -35.57 2.11
C ASN A 233 11.59 -34.22 1.60
N ASN A 234 11.20 -33.34 2.55
CA ASN A 234 11.04 -31.88 2.49
C ASN A 234 10.98 -31.16 1.13
N GLN A 235 9.79 -30.68 0.76
CA GLN A 235 9.64 -29.51 -0.11
C GLN A 235 9.41 -28.25 0.73
N HIS A 236 10.44 -27.40 0.88
CA HIS A 236 10.20 -26.01 1.27
C HIS A 236 9.72 -25.22 0.05
N THR A 237 8.40 -25.10 -0.07
CA THR A 237 7.78 -24.11 -0.96
C THR A 237 8.19 -22.72 -0.49
N ARG A 238 8.75 -21.90 -1.41
CA ARG A 238 8.75 -20.45 -1.21
C ARG A 238 7.33 -19.99 -1.44
N GLU A 239 6.77 -19.26 -0.49
CA GLU A 239 5.48 -18.60 -0.66
C GLU A 239 5.63 -17.52 -1.74
N GLU A 240 5.02 -17.75 -2.89
CA GLU A 240 4.64 -16.67 -3.79
C GLU A 240 3.47 -15.93 -3.11
N GLN A 241 3.54 -14.60 -2.98
CA GLN A 241 2.46 -13.86 -2.30
C GLN A 241 1.19 -13.90 -3.16
N ASP A 242 0.21 -14.68 -2.70
CA ASP A 242 -1.06 -14.88 -3.38
C ASP A 242 -2.02 -13.70 -3.12
N ASP A 243 -1.97 -12.71 -4.01
CA ASP A 243 -2.89 -11.56 -4.04
C ASP A 243 -4.37 -11.95 -4.22
N SER A 244 -4.71 -13.21 -4.51
CA SER A 244 -6.10 -13.68 -4.68
C SER A 244 -6.90 -13.80 -3.37
N LEU A 245 -6.30 -13.41 -2.24
CA LEU A 245 -6.84 -13.54 -0.89
C LEU A 245 -6.76 -12.23 -0.05
N MET A 246 -6.50 -11.07 -0.68
CA MET A 246 -6.56 -9.75 -0.01
C MET A 246 -7.97 -9.41 0.53
N LEU A 247 -8.06 -8.52 1.53
CA LEU A 247 -9.33 -7.91 1.95
C LEU A 247 -9.92 -7.03 0.83
N CYS A 248 -11.22 -7.15 0.57
CA CYS A 248 -11.90 -6.28 -0.38
C CYS A 248 -12.28 -4.93 0.27
N LYS A 249 -11.35 -3.97 0.29
CA LYS A 249 -11.57 -2.61 0.86
C LYS A 249 -12.82 -1.91 0.31
N TYR A 250 -13.17 -2.10 -0.96
CA TYR A 250 -14.44 -1.58 -1.51
C TYR A 250 -15.66 -2.20 -0.82
N PHE A 251 -15.67 -3.52 -0.61
CA PHE A 251 -16.79 -4.23 0.02
C PHE A 251 -16.94 -3.82 1.49
N ALA A 252 -15.81 -3.63 2.19
CA ALA A 252 -15.76 -3.05 3.52
C ALA A 252 -16.31 -1.61 3.55
N ALA A 253 -15.98 -0.79 2.54
CA ALA A 253 -16.54 0.53 2.27
C ALA A 253 -17.97 0.55 1.70
N GLY A 254 -18.66 -0.61 1.63
CA GLY A 254 -20.09 -0.69 1.34
C GLY A 254 -20.47 -1.19 -0.06
N TYR A 255 -19.54 -1.54 -0.95
CA TYR A 255 -19.89 -2.00 -2.31
C TYR A 255 -18.79 -2.81 -3.00
N CYS A 256 -19.12 -3.70 -3.95
CA CYS A 256 -18.09 -4.29 -4.80
C CYS A 256 -18.63 -4.50 -6.22
N ASP A 257 -18.01 -3.82 -7.19
CA ASP A 257 -18.39 -3.85 -8.61
C ASP A 257 -18.20 -5.24 -9.24
N ARG A 258 -17.31 -6.06 -8.67
CA ARG A 258 -17.06 -7.45 -9.08
C ARG A 258 -18.06 -8.44 -8.49
N GLY A 259 -18.68 -8.13 -7.35
CA GLY A 259 -19.61 -9.02 -6.64
C GLY A 259 -18.98 -10.41 -6.37
N LYS A 260 -19.70 -11.48 -6.74
CA LYS A 260 -19.20 -12.88 -6.65
C LYS A 260 -17.97 -13.20 -7.52
N ARG A 261 -17.53 -12.28 -8.39
CA ARG A 261 -16.29 -12.41 -9.20
C ARG A 261 -15.12 -11.66 -8.59
N CYS A 262 -15.24 -11.16 -7.36
CA CYS A 262 -14.12 -10.54 -6.68
C CYS A 262 -13.09 -11.59 -6.26
N SER A 263 -11.83 -11.34 -6.57
CA SER A 263 -10.66 -12.14 -6.16
C SER A 263 -10.13 -11.70 -4.79
N TRP A 264 -10.99 -11.10 -3.96
CA TRP A 264 -10.65 -10.52 -2.66
C TRP A 264 -11.79 -10.87 -1.70
N THR A 265 -11.48 -11.18 -0.45
CA THR A 265 -12.46 -11.70 0.50
C THR A 265 -13.52 -10.67 0.89
N HIS A 266 -14.77 -11.14 0.95
CA HIS A 266 -15.96 -10.41 1.37
C HIS A 266 -16.47 -10.91 2.74
N ASP A 267 -15.66 -11.66 3.50
CA ASP A 267 -16.05 -12.09 4.85
C ASP A 267 -15.87 -10.94 5.85
N MET A 268 -16.97 -10.30 6.22
CA MET A 268 -16.95 -9.21 7.21
C MET A 268 -16.31 -9.64 8.53
N ARG A 269 -16.45 -10.90 8.96
CA ARG A 269 -15.91 -11.38 10.24
C ARG A 269 -14.38 -11.33 10.28
N LEU A 270 -13.75 -11.48 9.13
CA LEU A 270 -12.30 -11.33 8.96
C LEU A 270 -11.93 -9.85 8.86
N ILE A 271 -12.69 -9.05 8.11
CA ILE A 271 -12.49 -7.60 7.97
C ILE A 271 -12.54 -6.94 9.37
N ASP A 272 -13.59 -7.21 10.15
CA ASP A 272 -13.76 -6.76 11.54
C ASP A 272 -12.61 -7.23 12.46
N LEU A 273 -12.07 -8.45 12.23
CA LEU A 273 -10.97 -9.03 13.01
C LEU A 273 -9.61 -8.40 12.67
N VAL A 274 -9.40 -8.03 11.41
CA VAL A 274 -8.20 -7.30 10.97
C VAL A 274 -8.24 -5.86 11.47
N GLU A 275 -9.38 -5.16 11.37
CA GLU A 275 -9.60 -3.87 12.03
C GLU A 275 -9.33 -3.95 13.54
N SER A 276 -9.82 -5.00 14.21
CA SER A 276 -9.56 -5.22 15.63
C SER A 276 -8.06 -5.37 15.94
N GLN A 277 -7.31 -6.10 15.11
CA GLN A 277 -5.86 -6.22 15.26
C GLN A 277 -5.14 -4.88 14.96
N TRP A 278 -5.59 -4.12 13.97
CA TRP A 278 -5.04 -2.81 13.68
C TRP A 278 -5.16 -1.84 14.85
N MET A 279 -6.32 -1.83 15.52
CA MET A 279 -6.61 -0.93 16.64
C MET A 279 -6.03 -1.42 17.97
N SER A 280 -5.74 -2.71 18.11
CA SER A 280 -5.12 -3.35 19.28
C SER A 280 -3.95 -4.27 18.87
N PRO A 281 -2.85 -3.73 18.34
CA PRO A 281 -1.80 -4.50 17.66
C PRO A 281 -0.95 -5.39 18.56
N ASP A 282 -0.85 -5.03 19.85
CA ASP A 282 -0.13 -5.78 20.87
C ASP A 282 -1.07 -6.73 21.68
N ASP A 283 -2.34 -6.89 21.30
CA ASP A 283 -3.24 -7.90 21.91
C ASP A 283 -2.97 -9.30 21.32
N GLU A 284 -2.26 -10.12 22.10
CA GLU A 284 -1.89 -11.50 21.74
C GLU A 284 -3.11 -12.38 21.38
N LYS A 285 -4.28 -12.16 22.00
CA LYS A 285 -5.49 -12.95 21.73
C LYS A 285 -6.13 -12.55 20.40
N LEU A 286 -6.10 -11.26 20.05
CA LEU A 286 -6.54 -10.81 18.72
C LEU A 286 -5.56 -11.26 17.63
N VAL A 287 -4.25 -11.21 17.88
CA VAL A 287 -3.22 -11.70 16.96
C VAL A 287 -3.37 -13.20 16.70
N GLU A 288 -3.55 -14.03 17.74
CA GLU A 288 -3.69 -15.48 17.57
C GLU A 288 -5.04 -15.88 16.96
N ARG A 289 -6.13 -15.16 17.28
CA ARG A 289 -7.41 -15.30 16.57
C ARG A 289 -7.28 -14.93 15.10
N LEU A 290 -6.54 -13.88 14.76
CA LEU A 290 -6.30 -13.49 13.37
C LEU A 290 -5.51 -14.57 12.63
N ARG A 291 -4.39 -15.07 13.17
CA ARG A 291 -3.65 -16.22 12.61
C ARG A 291 -4.55 -17.43 12.37
N THR A 292 -5.39 -17.76 13.35
CA THR A 292 -6.34 -18.88 13.25
C THR A 292 -7.35 -18.68 12.13
N GLY A 293 -7.98 -17.50 12.03
CA GLY A 293 -8.95 -17.19 10.97
C GLY A 293 -8.32 -17.10 9.57
N VAL A 294 -7.11 -16.52 9.48
CA VAL A 294 -6.27 -16.47 8.28
C VAL A 294 -6.00 -17.87 7.76
N ARG A 295 -5.54 -18.78 8.61
CA ARG A 295 -5.26 -20.18 8.25
C ARG A 295 -6.52 -20.97 7.89
N GLN A 296 -7.64 -20.76 8.59
CA GLN A 296 -8.93 -21.38 8.25
C GLN A 296 -9.47 -20.95 6.88
N LEU A 297 -9.10 -19.75 6.43
CA LEU A 297 -9.48 -19.18 5.13
C LEU A 297 -8.34 -19.27 4.09
N ASN A 298 -7.25 -19.98 4.39
CA ASN A 298 -6.04 -20.15 3.56
C ASN A 298 -5.35 -18.84 3.14
N LEU A 299 -5.55 -17.74 3.87
CA LEU A 299 -5.00 -16.42 3.54
C LEU A 299 -3.50 -16.36 3.91
N PRO A 300 -2.72 -15.41 3.34
CA PRO A 300 -1.32 -15.23 3.70
C PRO A 300 -1.15 -14.89 5.19
N ASP A 301 -0.18 -15.50 5.88
CA ASP A 301 0.06 -15.36 7.34
C ASP A 301 0.56 -13.93 7.75
N HIS A 302 0.52 -12.95 6.84
CA HIS A 302 1.08 -11.60 6.96
C HIS A 302 0.07 -10.50 7.32
N VAL A 303 -1.21 -10.80 7.58
CA VAL A 303 -2.28 -9.78 7.67
C VAL A 303 -2.16 -8.86 8.90
N GLY A 304 -1.42 -9.25 9.94
CA GLY A 304 -1.27 -8.45 11.16
C GLY A 304 -0.04 -7.54 11.17
N ILE A 305 -0.15 -6.38 11.83
CA ILE A 305 0.98 -5.45 12.05
C ILE A 305 1.28 -5.27 13.55
N PRO A 306 2.49 -5.61 14.03
CA PRO A 306 2.88 -5.44 15.43
C PRO A 306 3.52 -4.07 15.70
N SER A 307 3.12 -3.38 16.78
CA SER A 307 3.74 -2.10 17.18
C SER A 307 5.19 -2.23 17.64
N SER A 308 5.67 -3.46 17.91
CA SER A 308 7.09 -3.72 18.16
C SER A 308 8.00 -3.19 17.05
N LYS A 309 7.57 -3.21 15.79
CA LYS A 309 8.38 -2.81 14.63
C LYS A 309 8.62 -1.30 14.51
N LEU A 310 7.96 -0.47 15.33
CA LEU A 310 8.35 0.91 15.60
C LEU A 310 9.30 1.00 16.81
N LYS A 311 9.06 0.21 17.87
CA LYS A 311 9.90 0.15 19.07
C LYS A 311 11.33 -0.36 18.78
N GLU A 312 11.47 -1.22 17.77
CA GLU A 312 12.72 -1.75 17.20
C GLU A 312 13.55 -0.72 16.42
N ILE A 313 12.96 0.37 15.96
CA ILE A 313 13.75 1.44 15.32
C ILE A 313 14.61 2.03 16.42
N ASN A 314 15.93 1.90 16.27
CA ASN A 314 16.91 2.37 17.23
C ASN A 314 16.97 3.90 17.20
N VAL A 315 16.00 4.52 17.89
CA VAL A 315 15.92 5.98 18.07
C VAL A 315 17.22 6.41 18.73
N GLY A 316 18.07 7.08 17.96
CA GLY A 316 19.36 7.58 18.39
C GLY A 316 19.19 8.66 19.43
N VAL A 317 19.02 8.26 20.69
CA VAL A 317 18.97 9.19 21.83
C VAL A 317 20.31 9.91 21.87
N ALA A 318 20.29 11.18 21.46
CA ALA A 318 21.39 12.13 21.59
C ALA A 318 21.61 12.45 23.07
N SER A 319 22.18 11.47 23.77
CA SER A 319 22.42 11.42 25.21
C SER A 319 23.53 12.39 25.61
N GLY A 320 23.19 13.68 25.59
CA GLY A 320 24.10 14.76 25.95
C GLY A 320 23.60 16.16 25.62
N SER A 321 22.64 16.34 24.70
CA SER A 321 22.11 17.67 24.35
C SER A 321 20.58 17.72 24.40
N LYS A 322 20.07 18.47 25.39
CA LYS A 322 18.75 19.10 25.24
C LYS A 322 18.91 20.15 24.13
N SER A 323 18.27 19.91 22.98
CA SER A 323 17.99 21.01 22.05
C SER A 323 17.02 21.96 22.75
N GLU A 324 17.49 23.15 23.14
CA GLU A 324 16.62 24.18 23.71
C GLU A 324 15.68 24.80 22.67
N VAL A 325 15.94 24.58 21.37
CA VAL A 325 14.99 24.88 20.30
C VAL A 325 13.79 23.95 20.42
N PRO A 326 12.56 24.47 20.63
CA PRO A 326 11.36 23.64 20.67
C PRO A 326 11.11 22.95 19.33
N LEU A 327 10.58 21.73 19.36
CA LEU A 327 10.06 21.12 18.13
C LEU A 327 8.83 21.92 17.66
N PRO A 328 8.68 22.19 16.35
CA PRO A 328 7.52 22.92 15.83
C PRO A 328 6.20 22.14 15.94
N PHE A 329 6.27 20.84 16.22
CA PHE A 329 5.14 19.93 16.42
C PHE A 329 5.50 18.93 17.52
N ASP A 330 4.55 18.61 18.39
CA ASP A 330 4.68 17.57 19.41
C ASP A 330 4.27 16.19 18.91
N TYR A 331 3.42 16.15 17.87
CA TYR A 331 2.91 14.91 17.30
C TYR A 331 2.90 14.91 15.77
N PHE A 332 3.13 13.73 15.19
CA PHE A 332 2.91 13.44 13.79
C PHE A 332 1.67 12.56 13.65
N LEU A 333 0.77 12.92 12.74
CA LEU A 333 -0.41 12.14 12.38
C LEU A 333 -0.18 11.55 10.99
N VAL A 334 0.27 10.30 10.93
CA VAL A 334 0.61 9.62 9.69
C VAL A 334 -0.66 9.08 9.03
N VAL A 335 -0.83 9.32 7.73
CA VAL A 335 -2.02 8.98 6.93
C VAL A 335 -1.59 8.54 5.53
N ASP A 336 -2.22 7.48 5.00
CA ASP A 336 -2.16 7.09 3.58
C ASP A 336 -3.58 6.66 3.18
N LEU A 337 -4.25 7.44 2.34
CA LEU A 337 -5.69 7.28 2.07
C LEU A 337 -5.94 6.32 0.91
N GLU A 338 -6.91 5.42 1.07
CA GLU A 338 -7.29 4.53 -0.03
C GLU A 338 -8.53 5.01 -0.77
N GLY A 339 -8.48 4.84 -2.10
CA GLY A 339 -9.50 5.31 -3.02
C GLY A 339 -8.95 5.54 -4.43
N ARG A 340 -9.85 5.81 -5.37
CA ARG A 340 -9.50 6.27 -6.72
C ARG A 340 -10.22 7.55 -7.07
N ASP A 341 -11.54 7.51 -6.90
CA ASP A 341 -12.46 8.60 -7.24
C ASP A 341 -13.19 9.17 -6.03
N GLU A 342 -13.24 8.41 -4.95
CA GLU A 342 -13.72 8.79 -3.63
C GLU A 342 -12.83 8.09 -2.60
N ILE A 343 -12.66 8.67 -1.41
CA ILE A 343 -12.00 7.99 -0.29
C ILE A 343 -12.88 6.81 0.14
N ILE A 344 -12.27 5.65 0.37
CA ILE A 344 -12.92 4.43 0.86
C ILE A 344 -12.31 3.91 2.16
N GLU A 345 -11.08 4.31 2.50
CA GLU A 345 -10.42 4.01 3.78
C GLU A 345 -9.74 5.29 4.30
N PHE A 346 -9.95 5.59 5.58
CA PHE A 346 -9.24 6.66 6.29
C PHE A 346 -8.54 6.06 7.52
N PRO A 347 -7.30 5.57 7.35
CA PRO A 347 -6.42 5.24 8.46
C PRO A 347 -5.74 6.50 9.01
N ALA A 348 -5.39 6.49 10.29
CA ALA A 348 -4.37 7.39 10.83
C ALA A 348 -3.61 6.74 12.00
N LEU A 349 -2.32 7.05 12.11
CA LEU A 349 -1.46 6.63 13.21
C LEU A 349 -0.81 7.85 13.85
N LEU A 350 -1.05 8.03 15.16
CA LEU A 350 -0.46 9.08 15.97
C LEU A 350 0.91 8.65 16.48
N MET A 351 1.90 9.53 16.32
CA MET A 351 3.27 9.34 16.78
C MET A 351 3.71 10.56 17.58
N ASP A 352 4.28 10.34 18.77
CA ASP A 352 4.94 11.38 19.55
C ASP A 352 6.27 11.79 18.87
N ALA A 353 6.45 13.08 18.61
CA ALA A 353 7.55 13.61 17.79
C ALA A 353 8.92 13.58 18.50
N ARG A 354 8.95 13.33 19.80
CA ARG A 354 10.16 13.33 20.65
C ARG A 354 10.72 11.92 20.82
N THR A 355 9.82 10.94 20.95
CA THR A 355 10.11 9.52 21.17
C THR A 355 10.01 8.68 19.90
N LEU A 356 9.37 9.21 18.85
CA LEU A 356 9.15 8.57 17.54
C LEU A 356 8.39 7.24 17.65
N ARG A 357 7.47 7.17 18.61
CA ARG A 357 6.67 5.99 18.97
C ARG A 357 5.19 6.34 19.00
N GLU A 358 4.38 5.31 18.87
CA GLU A 358 2.95 5.39 19.21
C GLU A 358 2.81 5.75 20.70
N PRO A 359 2.05 6.79 21.08
CA PRO A 359 1.84 7.15 22.48
C PRO A 359 0.97 6.09 23.19
N PRO A 360 1.04 5.98 24.53
CA PRO A 360 0.18 5.07 25.29
C PRO A 360 -1.30 5.42 25.11
N GLY A 361 -2.15 4.41 24.91
CA GLY A 361 -3.59 4.59 24.66
C GLY A 361 -3.98 4.10 23.28
N GLN A 362 -4.98 4.74 22.66
CA GLN A 362 -5.51 4.34 21.36
C GLN A 362 -4.84 5.17 20.26
N SER A 363 -3.56 4.90 20.02
CA SER A 363 -2.66 5.60 19.07
C SER A 363 -3.10 5.55 17.61
N ARG A 364 -4.15 4.80 17.27
CA ARG A 364 -4.63 4.60 15.89
C ARG A 364 -6.09 4.96 15.75
N PHE A 365 -6.43 5.41 14.57
CA PHE A 365 -7.77 5.74 14.10
C PHE A 365 -8.00 5.04 12.76
N HIS A 366 -9.22 4.55 12.53
CA HIS A 366 -9.59 3.92 11.27
C HIS A 366 -11.08 4.03 11.02
N HIS A 367 -11.46 4.40 9.79
CA HIS A 367 -12.81 4.22 9.28
C HIS A 367 -12.76 3.75 7.82
N TRP A 368 -13.66 2.82 7.45
CA TRP A 368 -14.13 2.71 6.07
C TRP A 368 -15.03 3.91 5.74
N VAL A 369 -14.92 4.43 4.53
CA VAL A 369 -15.60 5.67 4.10
C VAL A 369 -16.62 5.35 3.01
N ARG A 370 -17.86 5.78 3.20
CA ARG A 370 -18.96 5.55 2.26
C ARG A 370 -18.80 6.47 1.03
N PRO A 371 -18.73 5.94 -0.21
CA PRO A 371 -18.63 6.77 -1.42
C PRO A 371 -19.91 7.59 -1.65
N ASN A 372 -19.82 8.90 -1.57
CA ASN A 372 -20.95 9.82 -1.74
C ASN A 372 -21.63 9.63 -3.11
N ARG A 373 -20.89 9.47 -4.22
CA ARG A 373 -21.51 9.37 -5.55
C ARG A 373 -22.29 8.08 -5.75
N LEU A 374 -21.84 6.97 -5.15
CA LEU A 374 -22.58 5.71 -5.22
C LEU A 374 -23.94 5.84 -4.53
N PHE A 375 -23.93 6.25 -3.26
CA PHE A 375 -25.16 6.28 -2.44
C PHE A 375 -26.08 7.46 -2.81
N GLN A 376 -25.59 8.47 -3.53
CA GLN A 376 -26.41 9.51 -4.18
C GLN A 376 -26.89 9.12 -5.60
N GLY A 377 -26.67 7.90 -6.08
CA GLY A 377 -27.10 7.44 -7.40
C GLY A 377 -26.36 8.05 -8.60
N LYS A 378 -25.20 8.69 -8.36
CA LYS A 378 -24.40 9.45 -9.33
C LYS A 378 -23.23 8.65 -9.93
N MET A 379 -23.10 7.36 -9.62
CA MET A 379 -22.05 6.48 -10.16
C MET A 379 -22.65 5.28 -10.90
N SER A 380 -22.18 5.03 -12.12
CA SER A 380 -22.55 3.86 -12.92
C SER A 380 -21.89 2.59 -12.34
N VAL A 381 -22.67 1.78 -11.62
CA VAL A 381 -22.26 0.44 -11.17
C VAL A 381 -22.67 -0.65 -12.18
N ASN A 382 -21.98 -1.79 -12.16
CA ASN A 382 -22.39 -2.95 -12.94
C ASN A 382 -23.80 -3.41 -12.51
N PRO A 383 -24.70 -3.79 -13.45
CA PRO A 383 -26.02 -4.32 -13.12
C PRO A 383 -25.93 -5.52 -12.15
N GLY A 384 -26.72 -5.47 -11.08
CA GLY A 384 -26.72 -6.50 -10.03
C GLY A 384 -25.71 -6.28 -8.88
N VAL A 385 -24.90 -5.23 -8.91
CA VAL A 385 -24.11 -4.80 -7.74
C VAL A 385 -25.06 -4.22 -6.69
N LYS A 386 -25.19 -4.91 -5.56
CA LYS A 386 -25.88 -4.40 -4.36
C LYS A 386 -24.87 -3.73 -3.42
N ALA A 387 -25.35 -2.79 -2.62
CA ALA A 387 -24.62 -2.32 -1.45
C ALA A 387 -24.41 -3.49 -0.45
N ASN A 388 -23.38 -3.40 0.38
CA ASN A 388 -23.14 -4.29 1.51
C ASN A 388 -23.80 -3.69 2.76
N PRO A 389 -24.99 -4.18 3.20
CA PRO A 389 -25.66 -3.66 4.40
C PRO A 389 -24.91 -4.00 5.71
N LYS A 390 -23.90 -4.88 5.66
CA LYS A 390 -23.03 -5.22 6.80
C LYS A 390 -21.77 -4.34 6.87
N SER A 391 -21.63 -3.37 5.97
CA SER A 391 -20.51 -2.43 5.99
C SER A 391 -20.63 -1.46 7.17
N ARG A 392 -19.53 -1.33 7.92
CA ARG A 392 -19.37 -0.37 9.01
C ARG A 392 -18.98 1.04 8.53
N ALA A 393 -19.00 1.28 7.21
CA ALA A 393 -18.53 2.53 6.63
C ALA A 393 -19.39 3.73 7.05
N VAL A 394 -18.77 4.88 7.18
CA VAL A 394 -19.42 6.15 7.54
C VAL A 394 -19.15 7.22 6.49
N ASP A 395 -19.98 8.26 6.47
CA ASP A 395 -19.84 9.37 5.53
C ASP A 395 -18.61 10.22 5.89
N PHE A 396 -17.96 10.83 4.89
CA PHE A 396 -16.69 11.54 5.11
C PHE A 396 -16.76 12.68 6.15
N SER A 397 -17.93 13.31 6.31
CA SER A 397 -18.20 14.29 7.38
C SER A 397 -18.10 13.69 8.79
N VAL A 398 -18.55 12.45 8.97
CA VAL A 398 -18.43 11.69 10.23
C VAL A 398 -16.96 11.38 10.49
N VAL A 399 -16.20 10.93 9.47
CA VAL A 399 -14.76 10.64 9.60
C VAL A 399 -13.98 11.88 10.07
N VAL A 400 -14.25 13.06 9.51
CA VAL A 400 -13.57 14.30 9.89
C VAL A 400 -13.89 14.71 11.33
N ARG A 401 -15.14 14.59 11.77
CA ARG A 401 -15.54 14.84 13.17
C ARG A 401 -14.87 13.85 14.13
N ASP A 402 -15.03 12.56 13.85
CA ASP A 402 -14.58 11.48 14.74
C ASP A 402 -13.05 11.50 14.87
N LEU A 403 -12.32 11.92 13.84
CA LEU A 403 -10.87 12.16 13.88
C LEU A 403 -10.48 13.35 14.77
N ASP A 404 -11.20 14.47 14.70
CA ASP A 404 -10.93 15.67 15.53
C ASP A 404 -11.22 15.37 17.02
N GLU A 405 -12.34 14.70 17.30
CA GLU A 405 -12.71 14.24 18.65
C GLU A 405 -11.71 13.21 19.21
N TRP A 406 -11.33 12.20 18.41
CA TRP A 406 -10.32 11.21 18.80
C TRP A 406 -8.95 11.84 19.03
N LEU A 407 -8.51 12.75 18.17
CA LEU A 407 -7.21 13.41 18.30
C LEU A 407 -7.17 14.31 19.55
N CYS A 408 -8.21 15.12 19.76
CA CYS A 408 -8.38 15.91 20.98
C CYS A 408 -8.35 15.05 22.24
N LYS A 409 -8.85 13.81 22.18
CA LYS A 409 -8.80 12.82 23.27
C LYS A 409 -7.41 12.20 23.47
N GLN A 410 -6.61 11.98 22.43
CA GLN A 410 -5.26 11.41 22.58
C GLN A 410 -4.22 12.45 23.02
N VAL A 411 -4.25 13.68 22.48
CA VAL A 411 -3.20 14.70 22.72
C VAL A 411 -3.64 15.91 23.54
N GLY A 412 -4.93 16.04 23.83
CA GLY A 412 -5.51 17.22 24.47
C GLY A 412 -5.94 18.28 23.47
N VAL A 413 -7.08 18.94 23.75
CA VAL A 413 -7.73 19.92 22.88
C VAL A 413 -6.79 21.09 22.51
N ASP A 414 -5.97 21.54 23.45
CA ASP A 414 -5.11 22.71 23.23
C ASP A 414 -3.96 22.42 22.26
N VAL A 415 -3.40 21.21 22.28
CA VAL A 415 -2.39 20.75 21.29
C VAL A 415 -2.96 20.77 19.87
N VAL A 416 -4.24 20.42 19.71
CA VAL A 416 -4.95 20.46 18.42
C VAL A 416 -5.25 21.90 18.00
N ARG A 417 -5.76 22.74 18.90
CA ARG A 417 -6.09 24.17 18.64
C ARG A 417 -4.85 25.00 18.30
N GLU A 418 -3.76 24.83 19.05
CA GLU A 418 -2.46 25.45 18.79
C GLU A 418 -1.77 24.86 17.55
N ASN A 419 -2.35 23.81 16.95
CA ASN A 419 -1.89 23.20 15.71
C ASN A 419 -0.45 22.62 15.84
N ARG A 420 -0.17 22.00 17.00
CA ARG A 420 1.07 21.29 17.33
C ARG A 420 1.08 19.83 16.83
N VAL A 421 0.10 19.45 16.00
CA VAL A 421 0.03 18.18 15.27
C VAL A 421 0.30 18.42 13.79
N LEU A 422 1.17 17.61 13.17
CA LEU A 422 1.50 17.67 11.74
C LEU A 422 1.04 16.40 11.03
N VAL A 423 0.17 16.54 10.01
CA VAL A 423 -0.19 15.42 9.13
C VAL A 423 1.00 15.03 8.26
N VAL A 424 1.23 13.72 8.08
CA VAL A 424 2.34 13.18 7.28
C VAL A 424 1.83 12.11 6.30
N THR A 425 2.14 12.28 5.01
CA THR A 425 1.58 11.47 3.91
C THR A 425 2.67 11.03 2.93
N CYS A 426 2.45 9.93 2.19
CA CYS A 426 3.39 9.43 1.18
C CYS A 426 3.33 10.18 -0.17
N GLY A 427 2.86 11.42 -0.15
CA GLY A 427 2.68 12.26 -1.32
C GLY A 427 1.77 13.44 -1.01
N ASP A 428 1.47 14.23 -2.03
CA ASP A 428 0.47 15.28 -1.93
C ASP A 428 -0.92 14.80 -2.37
N TRP A 429 -1.05 13.56 -2.86
CA TRP A 429 -2.32 13.06 -3.41
C TRP A 429 -3.43 13.01 -2.35
N ASP A 430 -3.10 12.46 -1.18
CA ASP A 430 -4.02 12.26 -0.04
C ASP A 430 -4.73 13.55 0.33
N MET A 431 -3.98 14.59 0.68
CA MET A 431 -4.56 15.85 1.11
C MET A 431 -5.00 16.72 -0.08
N LYS A 432 -4.08 17.01 -1.02
CA LYS A 432 -4.31 17.96 -2.13
C LYS A 432 -5.35 17.47 -3.13
N THR A 433 -5.49 16.16 -3.29
CA THR A 433 -6.41 15.55 -4.27
C THR A 433 -7.58 14.85 -3.58
N ALA A 434 -7.34 13.86 -2.72
CA ALA A 434 -8.40 13.02 -2.18
C ALA A 434 -9.27 13.76 -1.15
N VAL A 435 -8.69 14.33 -0.09
CA VAL A 435 -9.42 15.13 0.92
C VAL A 435 -10.11 16.33 0.28
N PHE A 436 -9.39 17.10 -0.55
CA PHE A 436 -9.97 18.26 -1.25
C PHE A 436 -11.19 17.88 -2.10
N ARG A 437 -11.10 16.78 -2.86
CA ARG A 437 -12.20 16.26 -3.69
C ARG A 437 -13.34 15.72 -2.83
N GLN A 438 -13.04 14.98 -1.76
CA GLN A 438 -14.07 14.40 -0.89
C GLN A 438 -14.84 15.47 -0.11
N CYS A 439 -14.18 16.56 0.30
CA CYS A 439 -14.86 17.74 0.86
C CYS A 439 -15.95 18.25 -0.09
N GLY A 440 -15.61 18.47 -1.37
CA GLY A 440 -16.57 18.92 -2.38
C GLY A 440 -17.69 17.91 -2.70
N LEU A 441 -17.48 16.61 -2.47
CA LEU A 441 -18.51 15.57 -2.63
C LEU A 441 -19.41 15.42 -1.40
N ALA A 442 -18.89 15.70 -0.21
CA ALA A 442 -19.60 15.69 1.06
C ALA A 442 -20.26 17.03 1.43
N GLY A 443 -20.14 18.06 0.58
CA GLY A 443 -20.65 19.40 0.85
C GLY A 443 -19.87 20.21 1.89
N ILE A 444 -18.67 19.74 2.26
CA ILE A 444 -17.78 20.38 3.24
C ILE A 444 -16.91 21.40 2.50
N ASN A 445 -16.79 22.62 3.04
CA ASN A 445 -15.76 23.54 2.59
C ASN A 445 -14.40 23.13 3.19
N HIS A 446 -13.38 22.91 2.36
CA HIS A 446 -12.05 22.51 2.80
C HIS A 446 -11.40 23.50 3.79
N ARG A 447 -11.88 24.75 3.86
CA ARG A 447 -11.46 25.78 4.82
C ARG A 447 -11.99 25.54 6.24
N ASP A 448 -13.13 24.86 6.37
CA ASP A 448 -13.77 24.55 7.65
C ASP A 448 -13.19 23.31 8.34
N LEU A 449 -12.36 22.53 7.63
CA LEU A 449 -11.58 21.43 8.22
C LEU A 449 -10.70 21.93 9.39
N PRO A 450 -10.48 21.12 10.44
CA PRO A 450 -9.48 21.39 11.48
C PRO A 450 -8.11 21.78 10.91
N ARG A 451 -7.44 22.75 11.54
CA ARG A 451 -6.24 23.41 10.97
C ARG A 451 -5.12 22.43 10.61
N TYR A 452 -4.95 21.36 11.39
CA TYR A 452 -3.93 20.33 11.16
C TYR A 452 -4.19 19.52 9.88
N LEU A 453 -5.44 19.41 9.40
CA LEU A 453 -5.78 18.78 8.11
C LEU A 453 -5.53 19.70 6.91
N ARG A 454 -5.28 21.00 7.12
CA ARG A 454 -5.11 21.98 6.03
C ARG A 454 -3.65 22.15 5.58
N GLN A 455 -2.71 21.51 6.27
CA GLN A 455 -1.27 21.53 6.00
C GLN A 455 -0.65 20.15 6.26
N TRP A 456 0.36 19.73 5.49
CA TRP A 456 0.97 18.41 5.65
C TRP A 456 2.46 18.37 5.28
N ALA A 457 3.10 17.29 5.72
CA ALA A 457 4.44 16.88 5.34
C ALA A 457 4.38 15.70 4.37
N ASN A 458 4.69 15.95 3.10
CA ASN A 458 4.98 14.90 2.13
C ASN A 458 6.36 14.30 2.48
N ILE A 459 6.38 13.12 3.12
CA ILE A 459 7.62 12.50 3.63
C ILE A 459 8.66 12.29 2.52
N LYS A 460 8.24 12.16 1.25
CA LYS A 460 9.15 12.00 0.11
C LYS A 460 9.98 13.24 -0.14
N VAL A 461 9.43 14.44 0.09
CA VAL A 461 10.18 15.70 -0.04
C VAL A 461 11.25 15.79 1.05
N ILE A 462 10.89 15.39 2.28
CA ILE A 462 11.79 15.41 3.43
C ILE A 462 12.91 14.36 3.26
N TYR A 463 12.55 13.11 2.96
CA TYR A 463 13.48 12.01 2.66
C TYR A 463 14.48 12.39 1.55
N ASN A 464 13.98 12.87 0.41
CA ASN A 464 14.84 13.18 -0.74
C ASN A 464 15.75 14.38 -0.48
N GLY A 465 15.25 15.41 0.23
CA GLY A 465 16.05 16.57 0.63
C GLY A 465 17.12 16.24 1.67
N PHE A 466 16.88 15.25 2.52
CA PHE A 466 17.82 14.81 3.56
C PHE A 466 18.90 13.87 3.01
N TYR A 467 18.53 12.68 2.52
CA TYR A 467 19.50 11.67 2.05
C TYR A 467 20.13 12.00 0.69
N LYS A 468 19.57 12.97 -0.06
CA LYS A 468 20.08 13.50 -1.34
C LYS A 468 20.48 12.39 -2.33
N THR A 469 19.66 11.34 -2.40
CA THR A 469 19.96 10.13 -3.17
C THR A 469 20.06 10.42 -4.67
N ARG A 470 21.00 9.74 -5.35
CA ARG A 470 21.33 9.94 -6.78
C ARG A 470 20.15 9.74 -7.75
N ARG A 471 19.04 9.21 -7.26
CA ARG A 471 17.68 9.44 -7.77
C ARG A 471 16.75 9.68 -6.58
N PRO A 472 15.75 10.57 -6.68
CA PRO A 472 14.69 10.68 -5.70
C PRO A 472 13.81 9.41 -5.63
N VAL A 473 13.28 9.11 -4.45
CA VAL A 473 12.21 8.12 -4.26
C VAL A 473 10.85 8.70 -4.64
N THR A 474 9.98 7.88 -5.24
CA THR A 474 8.67 8.29 -5.76
C THR A 474 7.48 7.83 -4.91
N GLY A 475 7.67 6.86 -4.01
CA GLY A 475 6.63 6.25 -3.17
C GLY A 475 7.21 5.39 -2.04
N MET A 476 6.33 4.88 -1.18
CA MET A 476 6.69 4.21 0.08
C MET A 476 7.70 3.08 -0.09
N LYS A 477 7.44 2.16 -1.04
CA LYS A 477 8.33 1.03 -1.34
C LYS A 477 9.78 1.46 -1.65
N GLY A 478 9.99 2.64 -2.23
CA GLY A 478 11.33 3.20 -2.46
C GLY A 478 12.05 3.65 -1.18
N MET A 479 11.32 4.16 -0.19
CA MET A 479 11.85 4.53 1.13
C MET A 479 12.09 3.30 2.00
N LEU A 480 11.14 2.35 2.05
CA LEU A 480 11.32 1.07 2.73
C LEU A 480 12.50 0.29 2.17
N TYR A 481 12.68 0.34 0.84
CA TYR A 481 13.83 -0.24 0.18
C TYR A 481 15.14 0.43 0.63
N GLY A 482 15.19 1.76 0.69
CA GLY A 482 16.38 2.52 1.12
C GLY A 482 16.75 2.39 2.60
N LEU A 483 15.77 2.18 3.49
CA LEU A 483 15.97 2.22 4.95
C LEU A 483 15.96 0.85 5.64
N PHE A 484 15.17 -0.10 5.12
CA PHE A 484 14.92 -1.40 5.74
C PHE A 484 15.24 -2.59 4.81
N GLY A 485 15.80 -2.33 3.63
CA GLY A 485 16.15 -3.36 2.64
C GLY A 485 14.95 -3.89 1.84
N GLY A 486 13.79 -3.24 1.91
CA GLY A 486 12.57 -3.60 1.16
C GLY A 486 11.48 -4.26 2.01
N GLU A 487 11.73 -4.44 3.30
CA GLU A 487 10.79 -5.00 4.29
C GLU A 487 9.54 -4.12 4.46
N LEU A 488 8.48 -4.49 3.72
CA LEU A 488 7.11 -4.04 3.93
C LEU A 488 6.43 -4.99 4.92
N LEU A 489 5.75 -4.42 5.93
CA LEU A 489 4.98 -5.18 6.92
C LEU A 489 3.48 -5.09 6.61
N GLY A 490 2.73 -6.17 6.85
CA GLY A 490 1.35 -6.24 6.39
C GLY A 490 1.26 -6.47 4.87
N MET A 491 0.23 -5.89 4.26
CA MET A 491 -0.14 -6.05 2.85
C MET A 491 -0.27 -4.68 2.21
N HIS A 492 0.40 -4.45 1.07
CA HIS A 492 0.35 -3.18 0.35
C HIS A 492 -1.06 -2.90 -0.18
N HIS A 493 -1.43 -1.62 -0.26
CA HIS A 493 -2.76 -1.17 -0.67
C HIS A 493 -3.91 -1.56 0.29
N LEU A 494 -3.60 -1.75 1.56
CA LEU A 494 -4.54 -1.54 2.68
C LEU A 494 -4.01 -0.33 3.45
N GLY A 495 -4.83 0.70 3.63
CA GLY A 495 -4.38 2.02 4.04
C GLY A 495 -3.66 2.01 5.39
N MET A 496 -4.19 1.28 6.38
CA MET A 496 -3.53 1.15 7.70
C MET A 496 -2.15 0.48 7.62
N HIS A 497 -1.94 -0.44 6.68
CA HIS A 497 -0.64 -1.10 6.49
C HIS A 497 0.40 -0.17 5.88
N ASP A 498 0.04 0.56 4.83
CA ASP A 498 0.94 1.53 4.22
C ASP A 498 1.19 2.71 5.18
N THR A 499 0.17 3.18 5.90
CA THR A 499 0.28 4.16 7.01
C THR A 499 1.33 3.74 8.06
N PHE A 500 1.29 2.51 8.56
CA PHE A 500 2.28 2.03 9.54
C PHE A 500 3.71 1.97 8.96
N ASN A 501 3.84 1.54 7.71
CA ASN A 501 5.15 1.51 7.05
C ASN A 501 5.69 2.92 6.75
N ILE A 502 4.83 3.90 6.48
CA ILE A 502 5.20 5.32 6.41
C ILE A 502 5.62 5.83 7.79
N ALA A 503 4.92 5.44 8.86
CA ALA A 503 5.33 5.79 10.22
C ALA A 503 6.74 5.26 10.56
N ARG A 504 7.09 4.03 10.13
CA ARG A 504 8.46 3.51 10.23
C ARG A 504 9.46 4.37 9.46
N VAL A 505 9.12 4.81 8.25
CA VAL A 505 9.95 5.74 7.47
C VAL A 505 10.11 7.06 8.21
N VAL A 506 9.06 7.65 8.76
CA VAL A 506 9.11 8.92 9.53
C VAL A 506 10.02 8.78 10.74
N ALA A 507 9.81 7.77 11.58
CA ALA A 507 10.64 7.53 12.76
C ALA A 507 12.12 7.34 12.39
N ARG A 508 12.43 6.63 11.31
CA ARG A 508 13.82 6.43 10.87
C ARG A 508 14.43 7.70 10.25
N VAL A 509 13.68 8.43 9.43
CA VAL A 509 14.09 9.70 8.79
C VAL A 509 14.41 10.77 9.83
N VAL A 510 13.62 10.86 10.90
CA VAL A 510 13.88 11.80 12.01
C VAL A 510 15.05 11.31 12.87
N SER A 511 15.10 10.01 13.21
CA SER A 511 16.20 9.44 14.01
C SER A 511 17.58 9.50 13.31
N ASP A 512 17.63 9.52 11.99
CA ASP A 512 18.90 9.74 11.26
C ASP A 512 19.35 11.21 11.28
N GLY A 513 18.53 12.14 11.80
CA GLY A 513 18.92 13.53 12.09
C GLY A 513 18.20 14.63 11.32
N THR A 514 17.03 14.38 10.71
CA THR A 514 16.23 15.43 10.04
C THR A 514 15.03 15.88 10.87
N GLN A 515 14.51 17.07 10.58
CA GLN A 515 13.28 17.58 11.19
C GLN A 515 12.08 17.52 10.24
N MET A 516 10.95 17.04 10.76
CA MET A 516 9.65 17.12 10.09
C MET A 516 9.16 18.57 10.06
N ARG A 517 8.56 18.95 8.93
CA ARG A 517 8.04 20.30 8.67
C ARG A 517 6.92 20.23 7.63
N VAL A 518 6.03 21.21 7.65
CA VAL A 518 5.07 21.41 6.55
C VAL A 518 5.83 21.55 5.23
N THR A 519 5.36 20.84 4.21
CA THR A 519 5.87 20.94 2.84
C THR A 519 4.86 21.53 1.87
N ASN A 520 3.57 21.47 2.22
CA ASN A 520 2.45 21.84 1.35
C ASN A 520 1.17 22.04 2.18
N GLY A 521 0.15 22.65 1.59
CA GLY A 521 -1.14 22.95 2.24
C GLY A 521 -2.25 23.24 1.22
N PHE A 522 -3.46 23.48 1.72
CA PHE A 522 -4.52 24.05 0.89
C PHE A 522 -4.24 25.54 0.60
N PRO A 523 -4.64 26.06 -0.57
CA PRO A 523 -4.46 27.48 -0.88
C PRO A 523 -5.36 28.37 -0.02
N ASP A 524 -4.80 29.45 0.50
CA ASP A 524 -5.52 30.44 1.33
C ASP A 524 -6.49 31.34 0.53
N LYS A 525 -6.54 31.21 -0.80
CA LYS A 525 -7.31 32.06 -1.73
C LYS A 525 -8.25 31.23 -2.59
#